data_AF-A0A432GG98-F1
#
_entry.id   AF-A0A432GG98-F1
#
_cell.length_a   1.000
_cell.length_b   1.000
_cell.length_c   1.000
_cell.angle_alpha   90.00
_cell.angle_beta   90.00
_cell.angle_gamma   90.00
#
_symmetry.space_group_name_H-M   'P 1'
#
loop_
_entity.id
_entity.type
_entity.pdbx_description
1 polymer ?
#
loop_
_entity_poly.entity_id
_entity_poly.type
_entity_poly.pdbx_seq_one_letter_code
_entity_poly.pdbx_strand_id
1 'polypeptide(L)'
;MLSLAKKPEATPRSQHLLKEYLNLLAPGLSTEKYPPRLEITHEWVEKQLGSLEISLPESFFVFTPGAIFGPAKQWPLEHFRTLATLLHNVFGDPILILGTEADVKSGAEISLGLDFVQNYCGQTSLSELLAILAKAKLLVGNDSGSMHLMSALQRPQIAIFGSTSPDWTGPINPNATVLSSNLSCSPCFSRTCRFAHYDCLKRIEPELVLEETLKLLTEKNQTEA
;
A
#
# COMPACT_ATOMS: atom_id res chain seq x y z
N MET A 1 33.09 -8.21 34.14
CA MET A 1 31.70 -7.89 34.55
C MET A 1 30.96 -7.41 33.32
N LEU A 2 29.97 -8.15 32.84
CA LEU A 2 29.07 -7.66 31.78
C LEU A 2 28.11 -6.68 32.44
N SER A 3 28.25 -5.38 32.17
CA SER A 3 27.27 -4.39 32.61
C SER A 3 25.98 -4.62 31.84
N LEU A 4 24.86 -4.77 32.54
CA LEU A 4 23.53 -4.83 31.95
C LEU A 4 23.37 -3.63 31.00
N ALA A 5 22.97 -3.89 29.75
CA ALA A 5 22.66 -2.84 28.81
C ALA A 5 21.60 -1.92 29.44
N LYS A 6 21.86 -0.61 29.48
CA LYS A 6 20.85 0.36 29.89
C LYS A 6 19.65 0.20 28.96
N LYS A 7 18.46 0.01 29.53
CA LYS A 7 17.23 0.06 28.74
C LYS A 7 17.18 1.43 28.05
N PRO A 8 17.00 1.49 26.72
CA PRO A 8 16.79 2.76 26.06
C PRO A 8 15.57 3.45 26.67
N GLU A 9 15.67 4.75 26.95
CA GLU A 9 14.59 5.57 27.52
C GLU A 9 13.44 5.79 26.52
N ALA A 10 13.69 5.55 25.23
CA ALA A 10 12.69 5.69 24.18
C ALA A 10 11.67 4.54 24.22
N THR A 11 10.38 4.89 24.14
CA THR A 11 9.32 3.91 23.96
C THR A 11 9.46 3.31 22.55
N PRO A 12 9.52 1.98 22.39
CA PRO A 12 9.65 1.37 21.07
C PRO A 12 8.54 1.84 20.12
N ARG A 13 8.88 2.16 18.87
CA ARG A 13 7.91 2.57 17.83
C ARG A 13 7.14 3.86 18.18
N SER A 14 7.76 4.76 18.95
CA SER A 14 7.19 6.07 19.32
C SER A 14 7.46 7.17 18.30
N GLN A 15 8.28 6.91 17.29
CA GLN A 15 8.54 7.81 16.18
C GLN A 15 8.54 7.02 14.86
N HIS A 16 8.33 7.72 13.76
CA HIS A 16 8.37 7.11 12.44
C HIS A 16 9.72 6.45 12.16
N LEU A 17 9.75 5.26 11.56
CA LEU A 17 10.98 4.49 11.36
C LEU A 17 12.02 5.24 10.52
N LEU A 18 11.57 5.99 9.50
CA LEU A 18 12.44 6.89 8.73
C LEU A 18 13.13 7.93 9.61
N LYS A 19 12.42 8.48 10.61
CA LYS A 19 12.99 9.44 11.55
C LYS A 19 14.07 8.79 12.42
N GLU A 20 13.88 7.53 12.82
CA GLU A 20 14.91 6.75 13.51
C GLU A 20 16.18 6.67 12.65
N TYR A 21 16.06 6.31 11.37
CA TYR A 21 17.20 6.23 10.46
C TYR A 21 17.87 7.58 10.21
N LEU A 22 17.10 8.64 9.99
CA LEU A 22 17.63 9.99 9.79
C LEU A 22 18.39 10.49 11.02
N ASN A 23 17.91 10.19 12.24
CA ASN A 23 18.59 10.57 13.47
C ASN A 23 19.96 9.88 13.64
N LEU A 24 20.20 8.72 12.98
CA LEU A 24 21.52 8.08 12.96
C LEU A 24 22.53 8.86 12.09
N LEU A 25 22.04 9.59 11.08
CA LEU A 25 22.88 10.39 10.19
C LEU A 25 23.16 11.77 10.80
N ALA A 26 22.12 12.49 11.20
CA ALA A 26 22.23 13.77 11.88
C ALA A 26 20.94 14.14 12.63
N PRO A 27 21.04 14.81 13.79
CA PRO A 27 19.86 15.38 14.44
C PRO A 27 19.23 16.48 13.58
N GLY A 28 17.90 16.65 13.67
CA GLY A 28 17.17 17.72 12.99
C GLY A 28 16.78 17.46 11.53
N LEU A 29 17.19 16.35 10.92
CA LEU A 29 16.69 15.95 9.60
C LEU A 29 15.19 15.59 9.67
N SER A 30 14.39 16.06 8.72
CA SER A 30 12.94 15.84 8.68
C SER A 30 12.57 14.78 7.64
N THR A 31 11.50 14.02 7.93
CA THR A 31 10.98 12.95 7.06
C THR A 31 10.39 13.48 5.76
N GLU A 32 9.86 14.70 5.79
CA GLU A 32 9.23 15.39 4.66
C GLU A 32 10.29 15.90 3.67
N LYS A 33 11.47 16.30 4.19
CA LYS A 33 12.58 16.78 3.37
C LYS A 33 13.37 15.64 2.73
N TYR A 34 13.44 14.49 3.40
CA TYR A 34 14.20 13.32 2.95
C TYR A 34 13.32 12.06 2.86
N PRO A 35 12.21 12.08 2.09
CA PRO A 35 11.40 10.90 1.89
C PRO A 35 12.15 9.87 1.03
N PRO A 36 11.91 8.55 1.24
CA PRO A 36 12.32 7.54 0.28
C PRO A 36 11.70 7.89 -1.08
N ARG A 37 12.53 7.99 -2.12
CA ARG A 37 12.09 8.28 -3.48
C ARG A 37 12.76 7.35 -4.46
N LEU A 38 11.98 6.90 -5.44
CA LEU A 38 12.48 6.21 -6.62
C LEU A 38 12.35 7.18 -7.79
N GLU A 39 13.49 7.68 -8.26
CA GLU A 39 13.54 8.47 -9.49
C GLU A 39 13.54 7.52 -10.67
N ILE A 40 12.40 7.45 -11.37
CA ILE A 40 12.22 6.64 -12.56
C ILE A 40 11.94 7.55 -13.75
N THR A 41 12.65 7.34 -14.85
CA THR A 41 12.44 8.12 -16.09
C THR A 41 11.32 7.52 -16.91
N HIS A 42 10.67 8.34 -17.74
CA HIS A 42 9.67 7.86 -18.70
C HIS A 42 10.24 6.74 -19.60
N GLU A 43 11.45 6.92 -20.12
CA GLU A 43 12.14 5.92 -20.95
C GLU A 43 12.37 4.61 -20.20
N TRP A 44 12.76 4.66 -18.92
CA TRP A 44 12.93 3.45 -18.11
C TRP A 44 11.60 2.71 -17.93
N VAL A 45 10.52 3.44 -17.65
CA VAL A 45 9.19 2.86 -17.51
C VAL A 45 8.76 2.19 -18.82
N GLU A 46 8.80 2.90 -19.95
CA GLU A 46 8.43 2.32 -21.25
C GLU A 46 9.27 1.09 -21.61
N LYS A 47 10.57 1.10 -21.27
CA LYS A 47 11.44 -0.07 -21.44
C LYS A 47 10.97 -1.28 -20.63
N GLN A 48 10.61 -1.08 -19.35
CA GLN A 48 10.13 -2.19 -18.51
C GLN A 48 8.73 -2.65 -18.94
N LEU A 49 7.86 -1.73 -19.37
CA LEU A 49 6.53 -2.10 -19.85
C LEU A 49 6.60 -2.83 -21.20
N GLY A 50 7.54 -2.46 -22.07
CA GLY A 50 7.78 -3.14 -23.34
C GLY A 50 8.39 -4.54 -23.20
N SER A 51 8.96 -4.89 -22.04
CA SER A 51 9.42 -6.26 -21.75
C SER A 51 8.35 -7.14 -21.12
N LEU A 52 7.19 -6.59 -20.75
CA LEU A 52 6.10 -7.37 -20.18
C LEU A 52 5.55 -8.35 -21.22
N GLU A 53 5.33 -9.59 -20.78
CA GLU A 53 4.54 -10.58 -21.53
C GLU A 53 3.02 -10.33 -21.40
N ILE A 54 2.64 -9.19 -20.82
CA ILE A 54 1.27 -8.83 -20.45
C ILE A 54 0.90 -7.54 -21.19
N SER A 55 -0.28 -7.54 -21.84
CA SER A 55 -0.87 -6.31 -22.38
C SER A 55 -1.55 -5.51 -21.26
N LEU A 56 -1.06 -4.30 -21.02
CA LEU A 56 -1.69 -3.38 -20.08
C LEU A 56 -2.76 -2.53 -20.78
N PRO A 57 -3.88 -2.22 -20.08
CA PRO A 57 -4.83 -1.22 -20.54
C PRO A 57 -4.21 0.18 -20.49
N GLU A 58 -4.78 1.13 -21.24
CA GLU A 58 -4.32 2.53 -21.28
C GLU A 58 -4.39 3.21 -19.89
N SER A 59 -5.35 2.77 -19.08
CA SER A 59 -5.58 3.28 -17.74
C SER A 59 -6.11 2.18 -16.83
N PHE A 60 -5.71 2.21 -15.56
CA PHE A 60 -6.03 1.17 -14.57
C PHE A 60 -5.78 1.62 -13.13
N PHE A 61 -6.39 0.90 -12.20
CA PHE A 61 -6.04 0.90 -10.78
C PHE A 61 -5.21 -0.33 -10.42
N VAL A 62 -4.44 -0.27 -9.34
CA VAL A 62 -3.66 -1.42 -8.85
C VAL A 62 -3.98 -1.73 -7.40
N PHE A 63 -4.21 -3.01 -7.13
CA PHE A 63 -4.32 -3.55 -5.78
C PHE A 63 -3.11 -4.41 -5.41
N THR A 64 -2.61 -4.25 -4.19
CA THR A 64 -1.60 -5.13 -3.59
C THR A 64 -2.11 -5.71 -2.27
N PRO A 65 -2.86 -6.84 -2.31
CA PRO A 65 -3.55 -7.40 -1.15
C PRO A 65 -2.62 -8.17 -0.18
N GLY A 66 -1.37 -8.41 -0.58
CA GLY A 66 -0.40 -9.15 0.23
C GLY A 66 0.10 -8.39 1.47
N ALA A 67 0.44 -9.14 2.52
CA ALA A 67 1.21 -8.65 3.66
C ALA A 67 1.95 -9.80 4.36
N ILE A 68 3.27 -9.91 4.15
CA ILE A 68 4.14 -10.98 4.68
C ILE A 68 4.11 -11.05 6.23
N PHE A 69 3.81 -9.93 6.89
CA PHE A 69 3.70 -9.89 8.34
C PHE A 69 2.64 -10.87 8.86
N GLY A 70 1.55 -11.08 8.13
CA GLY A 70 0.51 -12.04 8.47
C GLY A 70 -0.91 -11.46 8.35
N PRO A 71 -1.93 -12.29 8.64
CA PRO A 71 -3.33 -11.97 8.40
C PRO A 71 -3.82 -10.74 9.14
N ALA A 72 -3.19 -10.36 10.26
CA ALA A 72 -3.57 -9.15 10.99
C ALA A 72 -3.17 -7.82 10.31
N LYS A 73 -2.59 -7.88 9.10
CA LYS A 73 -2.41 -6.75 8.19
C LYS A 73 -3.14 -6.92 6.85
N GLN A 74 -3.80 -8.06 6.61
CA GLN A 74 -4.41 -8.33 5.32
C GLN A 74 -5.88 -7.91 5.34
N TRP A 75 -6.19 -6.77 4.71
CA TRP A 75 -7.58 -6.35 4.52
C TRP A 75 -8.36 -7.47 3.80
N PRO A 76 -9.64 -7.72 4.17
CA PRO A 76 -10.35 -8.88 3.67
C PRO A 76 -10.45 -8.91 2.15
N LEU A 77 -10.34 -10.10 1.56
CA LEU A 77 -10.32 -10.25 0.10
C LEU A 77 -11.68 -9.89 -0.51
N GLU A 78 -12.78 -10.20 0.20
CA GLU A 78 -14.13 -9.77 -0.15
C GLU A 78 -14.26 -8.24 -0.21
N HIS A 79 -13.53 -7.52 0.63
CA HIS A 79 -13.54 -6.07 0.62
C HIS A 79 -12.79 -5.51 -0.59
N PHE A 80 -11.66 -6.11 -0.97
CA PHE A 80 -11.01 -5.79 -2.26
C PHE A 80 -11.94 -6.07 -3.45
N ARG A 81 -12.69 -7.17 -3.45
CA ARG A 81 -13.66 -7.50 -4.52
C ARG A 81 -14.75 -6.44 -4.65
N THR A 82 -15.34 -6.05 -3.52
CA THR A 82 -16.37 -5.01 -3.47
C THR A 82 -15.80 -3.68 -3.95
N LEU A 83 -14.60 -3.31 -3.49
CA LEU A 83 -13.93 -2.08 -3.92
C LEU A 83 -13.63 -2.08 -5.42
N ALA A 84 -13.15 -3.20 -5.99
CA ALA A 84 -12.91 -3.31 -7.43
C ALA A 84 -14.20 -3.03 -8.22
N THR A 85 -15.32 -3.60 -7.79
CA THR A 85 -16.62 -3.39 -8.42
C THR A 85 -17.07 -1.93 -8.31
N LEU A 86 -16.94 -1.34 -7.13
CA LEU A 86 -17.28 0.06 -6.88
C LEU A 86 -16.45 1.02 -7.75
N LEU A 87 -15.13 0.85 -7.79
CA LEU A 87 -14.23 1.65 -8.61
C LEU A 87 -14.54 1.48 -10.10
N HIS A 88 -14.73 0.25 -10.56
CA HIS A 88 -15.05 0.00 -11.96
C HIS A 88 -16.38 0.64 -12.38
N ASN A 89 -17.42 0.56 -11.53
CA ASN A 89 -18.71 1.20 -11.81
C ASN A 89 -18.62 2.73 -11.92
N VAL A 90 -17.71 3.36 -11.17
CA VAL A 90 -17.55 4.82 -11.15
C VAL A 90 -16.67 5.32 -12.28
N PHE A 91 -15.55 4.64 -12.54
CA PHE A 91 -14.51 5.13 -13.45
C PHE A 91 -14.44 4.38 -14.79
N GLY A 92 -15.00 3.17 -14.87
CA GLY A 92 -14.88 2.27 -16.04
C GLY A 92 -13.49 1.64 -16.21
N ASP A 93 -12.51 2.03 -15.40
CA ASP A 93 -11.15 1.51 -15.45
C ASP A 93 -11.07 0.06 -14.92
N PRO A 94 -10.22 -0.80 -15.50
CA PRO A 94 -9.90 -2.12 -14.96
C PRO A 94 -8.99 -2.05 -13.73
N ILE A 95 -8.91 -3.17 -13.00
CA ILE A 95 -8.09 -3.32 -11.81
C ILE A 95 -7.04 -4.41 -12.04
N LEU A 96 -5.77 -4.08 -11.77
CA LEU A 96 -4.68 -5.04 -11.80
C LEU A 96 -4.31 -5.44 -10.37
N ILE A 97 -4.16 -6.73 -10.11
CA ILE A 97 -3.67 -7.22 -8.83
C ILE A 97 -2.21 -7.60 -8.98
N LEU A 98 -1.36 -6.93 -8.19
CA LEU A 98 0.07 -7.18 -8.13
C LEU A 98 0.47 -7.74 -6.78
N GLY A 99 1.49 -8.58 -6.80
CA GLY A 99 2.00 -9.24 -5.62
C GLY A 99 3.05 -10.27 -5.98
N THR A 100 3.52 -10.97 -4.96
CA THR A 100 4.46 -12.07 -5.11
C THR A 100 3.73 -13.35 -5.50
N GLU A 101 4.47 -14.44 -5.74
CA GLU A 101 3.89 -15.77 -5.97
C GLU A 101 3.00 -16.23 -4.80
N ALA A 102 3.32 -15.82 -3.56
CA ALA A 102 2.51 -16.13 -2.39
C ALA A 102 1.10 -15.48 -2.43
N ASP A 103 0.93 -14.44 -3.24
CA ASP A 103 -0.32 -13.67 -3.35
C ASP A 103 -1.21 -14.13 -4.51
N VAL A 104 -0.78 -15.12 -5.30
CA VAL A 104 -1.52 -15.65 -6.47
C VAL A 104 -2.92 -16.10 -6.10
N LYS A 105 -3.07 -16.84 -4.98
CA LYS A 105 -4.37 -17.34 -4.52
C LYS A 105 -5.29 -16.19 -4.11
N SER A 106 -4.77 -15.21 -3.38
CA SER A 106 -5.52 -14.02 -2.98
C SER A 106 -5.97 -13.22 -4.19
N GLY A 107 -5.09 -13.02 -5.18
CA GLY A 107 -5.45 -12.35 -6.43
C GLY A 107 -6.52 -13.10 -7.21
N ALA A 108 -6.45 -14.44 -7.28
CA ALA A 108 -7.44 -15.27 -7.96
C ALA A 108 -8.81 -15.21 -7.26
N GLU A 109 -8.81 -15.20 -5.93
CA GLU A 109 -10.04 -15.03 -5.15
C GLU A 109 -10.65 -13.65 -5.40
N ILE A 110 -9.83 -12.59 -5.48
CA ILE A 110 -10.34 -11.24 -5.78
C ILE A 110 -10.85 -11.14 -7.22
N SER A 111 -10.20 -11.76 -8.20
CA SER A 111 -10.61 -11.67 -9.61
C SER A 111 -11.75 -12.61 -10.01
N LEU A 112 -12.12 -13.58 -9.16
CA LEU A 112 -13.10 -14.62 -9.51
C LEU A 112 -14.45 -14.02 -9.97
N GLY A 113 -14.81 -14.29 -11.23
CA GLY A 113 -16.06 -13.82 -11.83
C GLY A 113 -16.10 -12.32 -12.17
N LEU A 114 -14.96 -11.63 -12.18
CA LEU A 114 -14.84 -10.21 -12.52
C LEU A 114 -13.86 -10.04 -13.70
N ASP A 115 -14.37 -9.97 -14.93
CA ASP A 115 -13.54 -9.92 -16.16
C ASP A 115 -12.66 -8.65 -16.25
N PHE A 116 -13.06 -7.58 -15.56
CA PHE A 116 -12.31 -6.31 -15.47
C PHE A 116 -11.22 -6.31 -14.38
N VAL A 117 -11.01 -7.43 -13.68
CA VAL A 117 -9.95 -7.59 -12.68
C VAL A 117 -8.93 -8.63 -13.15
N GLN A 118 -7.68 -8.23 -13.38
CA GLN A 118 -6.63 -9.13 -13.84
C GLN A 118 -5.62 -9.40 -12.72
N ASN A 119 -5.32 -10.68 -12.48
CA ASN A 119 -4.34 -11.11 -11.48
C ASN A 119 -2.97 -11.34 -12.13
N TYR A 120 -2.00 -10.50 -11.80
CA TYR A 120 -0.60 -10.62 -12.22
C TYR A 120 0.35 -10.91 -11.05
N CYS A 121 -0.16 -11.35 -9.89
CA CYS A 121 0.67 -11.80 -8.79
C CYS A 121 1.65 -12.88 -9.27
N GLY A 122 2.94 -12.73 -8.92
CA GLY A 122 4.00 -13.66 -9.30
C GLY A 122 4.39 -13.63 -10.79
N GLN A 123 3.80 -12.77 -11.61
CA GLN A 123 4.06 -12.69 -13.05
C GLN A 123 4.93 -11.49 -13.46
N THR A 124 5.44 -10.75 -12.48
CA THR A 124 6.26 -9.55 -12.71
C THR A 124 7.56 -9.65 -11.90
N SER A 125 8.67 -9.26 -12.51
CA SER A 125 9.87 -8.86 -11.78
C SER A 125 9.62 -7.59 -10.94
N LEU A 126 10.55 -7.27 -10.03
CA LEU A 126 10.45 -6.03 -9.24
C LEU A 126 10.45 -4.77 -10.12
N SER A 127 11.26 -4.75 -11.18
CA SER A 127 11.34 -3.60 -12.10
C SER A 127 10.05 -3.41 -12.88
N GLU A 128 9.46 -4.51 -13.37
CA GLU A 128 8.17 -4.49 -14.05
C GLU A 128 7.03 -4.06 -13.12
N LEU A 129 7.00 -4.57 -11.89
CA LEU A 129 6.04 -4.14 -10.87
C LEU A 129 6.14 -2.63 -10.63
N LEU A 130 7.36 -2.09 -10.46
CA LEU A 130 7.56 -0.64 -10.27
C LEU A 130 7.08 0.18 -11.48
N ALA A 131 7.31 -0.31 -12.70
CA ALA A 131 6.85 0.34 -13.92
C ALA A 131 5.32 0.36 -14.04
N ILE A 132 4.64 -0.73 -13.67
CA ILE A 132 3.17 -0.79 -13.63
C ILE A 132 2.64 0.17 -12.56
N LEU A 133 3.18 0.14 -11.34
CA LEU A 133 2.78 1.05 -10.26
C LEU A 133 2.94 2.53 -10.64
N ALA A 134 3.98 2.87 -11.41
CA ALA A 134 4.23 4.23 -11.86
C ALA A 134 3.15 4.78 -12.81
N LYS A 135 2.47 3.91 -13.57
CA LYS A 135 1.42 4.29 -14.53
C LYS A 135 0.01 4.25 -13.95
N ALA A 136 -0.20 3.53 -12.85
CA ALA A 136 -1.51 3.40 -12.23
C ALA A 136 -2.12 4.77 -11.84
N LYS A 137 -3.45 4.90 -12.02
CA LYS A 137 -4.22 6.07 -11.55
C LYS A 137 -4.26 6.14 -10.02
N LEU A 138 -4.44 4.99 -9.39
CA LEU A 138 -4.53 4.80 -7.94
C LEU A 138 -3.88 3.48 -7.55
N LEU A 139 -3.26 3.48 -6.38
CA LEU A 139 -2.63 2.34 -5.76
C LEU A 139 -3.31 2.03 -4.41
N VAL A 140 -3.84 0.82 -4.21
CA VAL A 140 -4.48 0.43 -2.94
C VAL A 140 -3.77 -0.79 -2.36
N GLY A 141 -3.35 -0.70 -1.11
CA GLY A 141 -2.64 -1.82 -0.48
C GLY A 141 -2.65 -1.80 1.03
N ASN A 142 -2.28 -2.95 1.59
CA ASN A 142 -2.06 -3.13 3.02
C ASN A 142 -0.71 -2.54 3.45
N ASP A 143 -0.51 -2.34 4.76
CA ASP A 143 0.81 -2.06 5.36
C ASP A 143 1.79 -3.22 5.08
N SER A 144 2.51 -3.10 3.96
CA SER A 144 3.42 -4.10 3.40
C SER A 144 4.57 -3.44 2.64
N GLY A 145 5.50 -4.25 2.13
CA GLY A 145 6.60 -3.76 1.29
C GLY A 145 6.11 -3.00 0.05
N SER A 146 5.02 -3.44 -0.58
CA SER A 146 4.49 -2.76 -1.77
C SER A 146 4.01 -1.35 -1.43
N MET A 147 3.34 -1.14 -0.28
CA MET A 147 2.95 0.20 0.18
C MET A 147 4.11 1.19 0.24
N HIS A 148 5.29 0.76 0.68
CA HIS A 148 6.47 1.62 0.68
C HIS A 148 7.00 1.92 -0.73
N LEU A 149 6.94 0.95 -1.66
CA LEU A 149 7.28 1.17 -3.07
C LEU A 149 6.31 2.17 -3.72
N MET A 150 5.01 2.00 -3.49
CA MET A 150 3.95 2.92 -3.95
C MET A 150 4.20 4.34 -3.43
N SER A 151 4.59 4.47 -2.15
CA SER A 151 4.96 5.74 -1.53
C SER A 151 6.20 6.36 -2.17
N ALA A 152 7.23 5.56 -2.46
CA ALA A 152 8.48 6.05 -3.04
C ALA A 152 8.32 6.57 -4.48
N LEU A 153 7.28 6.09 -5.18
CA LEU A 153 6.88 6.58 -6.50
C LEU A 153 6.00 7.85 -6.44
N GLN A 154 5.63 8.30 -5.24
CA GLN A 154 4.80 9.50 -4.99
C GLN A 154 3.46 9.50 -5.75
N ARG A 155 2.88 8.31 -5.97
CA ARG A 155 1.61 8.11 -6.68
C ARG A 155 0.41 8.24 -5.73
N PRO A 156 -0.79 8.57 -6.24
CA PRO A 156 -2.02 8.48 -5.45
C PRO A 156 -2.17 7.09 -4.85
N GLN A 157 -2.23 7.02 -3.53
CA GLN A 157 -2.32 5.74 -2.84
C GLN A 157 -3.26 5.76 -1.64
N ILE A 158 -3.91 4.62 -1.40
CA ILE A 158 -4.63 4.32 -0.16
C ILE A 158 -3.91 3.19 0.56
N ALA A 159 -3.49 3.46 1.80
CA ALA A 159 -2.79 2.50 2.65
C ALA A 159 -3.68 2.04 3.81
N ILE A 160 -3.89 0.72 3.92
CA ILE A 160 -4.78 0.13 4.92
C ILE A 160 -3.96 -0.46 6.08
N PHE A 161 -4.25 0.00 7.29
CA PHE A 161 -3.56 -0.38 8.51
C PHE A 161 -4.47 -1.12 9.49
N GLY A 162 -4.09 -2.37 9.79
CA GLY A 162 -4.75 -3.23 10.77
C GLY A 162 -4.07 -3.19 12.13
N SER A 163 -3.27 -4.22 12.43
CA SER A 163 -2.61 -4.45 13.73
C SER A 163 -1.40 -3.56 14.04
N THR A 164 -0.90 -2.82 13.06
CA THR A 164 0.32 -1.99 13.15
C THR A 164 0.01 -0.51 13.08
N SER A 165 1.02 0.30 13.39
CA SER A 165 0.85 1.75 13.53
C SER A 165 1.26 2.50 12.27
N PRO A 166 0.38 3.35 11.70
CA PRO A 166 0.78 4.28 10.66
C PRO A 166 1.74 5.37 11.16
N ASP A 167 1.75 5.68 12.46
CA ASP A 167 2.74 6.62 13.02
C ASP A 167 4.17 6.04 12.95
N TRP A 168 4.30 4.71 12.87
CA TRP A 168 5.59 4.03 12.83
C TRP A 168 6.07 3.79 11.40
N THR A 169 5.21 3.28 10.52
CA THR A 169 5.57 2.86 9.15
C THR A 169 4.61 3.37 8.09
N GLY A 170 3.89 4.45 8.38
CA GLY A 170 3.02 5.11 7.41
C GLY A 170 3.78 5.51 6.13
N PRO A 171 3.07 5.63 5.01
CA PRO A 171 3.68 6.17 3.81
C PRO A 171 4.13 7.62 4.01
N ILE A 172 5.33 7.95 3.50
CA ILE A 172 5.79 9.33 3.36
C ILE A 172 5.57 9.76 1.91
N ASN A 173 4.34 10.17 1.62
CA ASN A 173 3.88 10.58 0.30
C ASN A 173 2.71 11.56 0.49
N PRO A 174 2.78 12.79 -0.07
CA PRO A 174 1.70 13.77 0.08
C PRO A 174 0.40 13.34 -0.59
N ASN A 175 0.46 12.42 -1.56
CA ASN A 175 -0.69 11.86 -2.27
C ASN A 175 -1.17 10.55 -1.65
N ALA A 176 -1.03 10.39 -0.33
CA ALA A 176 -1.40 9.17 0.37
C ALA A 176 -2.52 9.42 1.37
N THR A 177 -3.58 8.61 1.30
CA THR A 177 -4.55 8.49 2.38
C THR A 177 -4.27 7.23 3.18
N VAL A 178 -4.25 7.35 4.50
CA VAL A 178 -4.03 6.23 5.42
C VAL A 178 -5.31 5.92 6.16
N LEU A 179 -5.76 4.68 6.07
CA LEU A 179 -6.99 4.22 6.71
C LEU A 179 -6.68 3.24 7.84
N SER A 180 -7.19 3.54 9.02
CA SER A 180 -7.16 2.64 10.17
C SER A 180 -8.40 2.82 11.03
N SER A 181 -8.92 1.73 11.58
CA SER A 181 -10.12 1.77 12.43
C SER A 181 -9.87 2.33 13.84
N ASN A 182 -8.61 2.58 14.23
CA ASN A 182 -8.21 3.16 15.52
C ASN A 182 -8.88 2.50 16.74
N LEU A 183 -9.03 1.17 16.70
CA LEU A 183 -9.66 0.42 17.80
C LEU A 183 -8.79 0.48 19.06
N SER A 184 -9.41 0.42 20.23
CA SER A 184 -8.68 0.39 21.53
C SER A 184 -7.68 -0.77 21.64
N CYS A 185 -7.88 -1.83 20.86
CA CYS A 185 -6.98 -2.98 20.82
C CYS A 185 -5.85 -2.89 19.77
N SER A 186 -5.78 -1.81 18.98
CA SER A 186 -4.80 -1.58 17.91
C SER A 186 -4.12 -0.21 18.08
N PRO A 187 -2.82 -0.06 17.77
CA PRO A 187 -1.90 -1.06 17.24
C PRO A 187 -1.46 -2.07 18.30
N CYS A 188 -1.55 -3.38 17.99
CA CYS A 188 -1.11 -4.46 18.88
C CYS A 188 0.15 -5.19 18.37
N PHE A 189 0.55 -4.95 17.13
CA PHE A 189 1.70 -5.58 16.46
C PHE A 189 1.65 -7.13 16.47
N SER A 190 0.47 -7.72 16.65
CA SER A 190 0.29 -9.18 16.61
C SER A 190 0.11 -9.63 15.17
N ARG A 191 0.84 -10.68 14.74
CA ARG A 191 0.75 -11.23 13.36
C ARG A 191 -0.60 -11.86 13.05
N THR A 192 -1.25 -12.40 14.08
CA THR A 192 -2.58 -12.99 14.07
C THR A 192 -3.41 -12.28 15.13
N CYS A 193 -4.70 -12.01 14.84
CA CYS A 193 -5.55 -11.31 15.79
C CYS A 193 -5.78 -12.15 17.05
N ARG A 194 -5.34 -11.65 18.20
CA ARG A 194 -5.52 -12.29 19.53
C ARG A 194 -6.99 -12.47 19.95
N PHE A 195 -7.92 -11.79 19.27
CA PHE A 195 -9.36 -11.89 19.50
C PHE A 195 -10.12 -12.53 18.32
N ALA A 196 -9.42 -12.99 17.29
CA ALA A 196 -9.95 -13.66 16.10
C ALA A 196 -11.00 -12.89 15.25
N HIS A 197 -11.33 -11.63 15.59
CA HIS A 197 -12.37 -10.87 14.86
C HIS A 197 -11.83 -10.10 13.64
N TYR A 198 -10.59 -9.59 13.71
CA TYR A 198 -9.95 -8.74 12.68
C TYR A 198 -10.67 -7.41 12.33
N ASP A 199 -11.60 -6.96 13.17
CA ASP A 199 -12.29 -5.65 13.09
C ASP A 199 -11.40 -4.45 12.77
N CYS A 200 -10.12 -4.42 13.16
CA CYS A 200 -9.24 -3.30 12.80
C CYS A 200 -9.09 -3.13 11.29
N LEU A 201 -9.29 -4.21 10.53
CA LEU A 201 -9.33 -4.26 9.08
C LEU A 201 -10.76 -4.33 8.56
N LYS A 202 -11.61 -5.21 9.12
CA LYS A 202 -12.97 -5.44 8.60
C LYS A 202 -13.87 -4.20 8.63
N ARG A 203 -13.73 -3.34 9.64
CA ARG A 203 -14.55 -2.11 9.76
C ARG A 203 -14.13 -0.98 8.81
N ILE A 204 -13.02 -1.15 8.10
CA ILE A 204 -12.64 -0.27 7.00
C ILE A 204 -13.44 -0.76 5.81
N GLU A 205 -14.63 -0.22 5.62
CA GLU A 205 -15.54 -0.67 4.55
C GLU A 205 -15.09 -0.15 3.17
N PRO A 206 -15.32 -0.91 2.08
CA PRO A 206 -14.97 -0.52 0.72
C PRO A 206 -15.51 0.85 0.29
N GLU A 207 -16.68 1.24 0.77
CA GLU A 207 -17.32 2.53 0.47
C GLU A 207 -16.49 3.70 1.01
N LEU A 208 -15.90 3.56 2.20
CA LEU A 208 -14.97 4.55 2.74
C LEU A 208 -13.73 4.67 1.86
N VAL A 209 -13.19 3.54 1.38
CA VAL A 209 -12.03 3.53 0.48
C VAL A 209 -12.36 4.22 -0.85
N LEU A 210 -13.55 4.00 -1.39
CA LEU A 210 -14.04 4.71 -2.58
C LEU A 210 -14.17 6.21 -2.32
N GLU A 211 -14.77 6.62 -1.20
CA GLU A 211 -14.93 8.04 -0.85
C GLU A 211 -13.57 8.77 -0.81
N GLU A 212 -12.59 8.16 -0.14
CA GLU A 212 -11.24 8.72 -0.05
C GLU A 212 -10.50 8.70 -1.38
N THR A 213 -10.77 7.70 -2.22
CA THR A 213 -10.28 7.67 -3.60
C THR A 213 -10.80 8.85 -4.42
N LEU A 214 -12.11 9.15 -4.31
CA LEU A 214 -12.73 10.25 -5.03
C LEU A 214 -12.14 11.60 -4.63
N LYS A 215 -11.92 11.83 -3.32
CA LYS A 215 -11.24 13.03 -2.81
C LYS A 215 -9.84 13.16 -3.40
N LEU A 216 -9.03 12.11 -3.25
CA LEU A 216 -7.63 12.09 -3.67
C LEU A 216 -7.45 12.33 -5.17
N LEU A 217 -8.27 11.70 -6.01
CA LEU A 217 -8.17 11.85 -7.47
C LEU A 217 -8.74 13.20 -7.96
N THR A 218 -9.70 13.79 -7.24
CA THR A 218 -10.23 15.12 -7.59
C THR A 218 -9.24 16.23 -7.30
N GLU A 219 -8.59 16.20 -6.13
CA GLU A 219 -7.57 17.19 -5.73
C GLU A 219 -6.36 17.19 -6.68
N LYS A 220 -5.96 16.00 -7.14
CA LYS A 220 -4.87 15.85 -8.11
C LYS A 220 -5.19 16.54 -9.44
N ASN A 221 -6.39 16.31 -9.98
CA ASN A 221 -6.80 16.91 -11.26
C ASN A 221 -6.82 18.46 -11.20
N GLN A 222 -7.00 19.05 -10.02
CA GLN A 222 -6.93 20.50 -9.83
C GLN A 222 -5.49 21.05 -9.72
N THR A 223 -4.53 20.19 -9.35
CA THR A 223 -3.12 20.57 -9.17
C THR A 223 -2.31 20.42 -10.47
N GLU A 224 -2.78 19.57 -11.39
CA GLU A 224 -2.18 19.34 -12.71
C GLU A 224 -2.81 20.17 -13.86
N ALA A 225 -3.89 20.91 -13.60
CA ALA A 225 -4.58 21.81 -14.54
C ALA A 225 -4.17 23.28 -14.36
#